data_AF-A0A9W8K3B8-F1
#
_entry.id   AF-A0A9W8K3B8-F1
#
_cell.length_a   1.000
_cell.length_b   1.000
_cell.length_c   1.000
_cell.angle_alpha   90.00
_cell.angle_beta   90.00
_cell.angle_gamma   90.00
#
_symmetry.space_group_name_H-M   'P 1'
#
loop_
_entity.id
_entity.type
_entity.pdbx_description
1 polymer ?
#
loop_
_entity_poly.entity_id
_entity_poly.type
_entity_poly.pdbx_seq_one_letter_code
_entity_poly.pdbx_strand_id
1 'polypeptide(L)'
;MASVDPTCAGISSNPDISGPGVRIALYLQSLLSVILVRVSPKDAPGAYWSMTSTAISLIISSVITSAQRKISLLDAIVVVYVLLLPVLTSAFGLSEMLEPSQRKSSTHLVHSPLLIIANWMRSALTYAFALYVWISAPTLGSGPPECNEATRLIFFGASLPALGSGRFLSLAVWGVATVLFVKRTIKGSMTISIAFRALFSDTASQALLQPKERPKNEVLQECVTVVDFATGDTTDTSRFLQPRQIFYGIIKGVTDRILSWVPSGTDRWYRLYGRTALISLLASCAIIMTELELLLNKLEILPLLLTISPLLSLYESILSRSSTGPTTETRLIRFYIRRAKGLQRPRTEFDAYLPEIIDRLPEVLRKAQTPSPFAVITIDEREMYTSRAEESTCDPEWDESFDVRVGNLSTIVIRVFDHKCVDLGLPGFIGFATLLPFALMPPPTKEGEQGIQEAHVKDIPLVREGRTVPSMTVSISLSTDTRVPPGLPAVPQAVELQEMHIRRRVAMAQLGDRRWGRKKDTRTYVYNVPDQNALDFKL
;
A
#
# COMPACT_ATOMS: atom_id res chain seq x y z
N MET A 1 -34.13 6.85 -44.82
CA MET A 1 -33.98 5.40 -44.61
C MET A 1 -33.49 4.82 -45.92
N ALA A 2 -32.19 4.58 -46.05
CA ALA A 2 -31.63 3.92 -47.24
C ALA A 2 -32.06 2.44 -47.20
N SER A 3 -32.48 1.90 -48.34
CA SER A 3 -32.82 0.47 -48.49
C SER A 3 -31.63 -0.38 -48.08
N VAL A 4 -31.77 -1.14 -47.00
CA VAL A 4 -30.75 -2.09 -46.55
C VAL A 4 -30.63 -3.16 -47.63
N ASP A 5 -29.45 -3.26 -48.23
CA ASP A 5 -29.14 -4.27 -49.24
C ASP A 5 -29.37 -5.67 -48.63
N PRO A 6 -30.20 -6.54 -49.24
CA PRO A 6 -30.56 -7.84 -48.67
C PRO A 6 -29.37 -8.81 -48.54
N THR A 7 -28.20 -8.45 -49.06
CA THR A 7 -26.94 -9.20 -48.99
C THR A 7 -26.30 -9.17 -47.60
N CYS A 8 -26.61 -8.19 -46.75
CA CYS A 8 -26.10 -8.10 -45.38
C CYS A 8 -27.17 -8.56 -44.37
N ALA A 9 -27.54 -9.84 -44.43
CA ALA A 9 -28.52 -10.46 -43.54
C ALA A 9 -27.94 -10.70 -42.13
N GLY A 10 -27.74 -9.62 -41.36
CA GLY A 10 -27.37 -9.65 -39.94
C GLY A 10 -25.94 -10.14 -39.66
N ILE A 11 -25.17 -9.35 -38.92
CA ILE A 11 -23.85 -9.80 -38.46
C ILE A 11 -24.07 -10.81 -37.34
N SER A 12 -23.76 -12.09 -37.60
CA SER A 12 -23.77 -13.13 -36.57
C SER A 12 -22.68 -12.82 -35.54
N SER A 13 -23.10 -12.45 -34.33
CA SER A 13 -22.20 -12.18 -33.21
C SER A 13 -21.79 -13.48 -32.54
N ASN A 14 -20.51 -13.65 -32.24
CA ASN A 14 -20.02 -14.83 -31.52
C ASN A 14 -20.29 -14.67 -30.00
N PRO A 15 -21.23 -15.45 -29.42
CA PRO A 15 -21.61 -15.31 -28.02
C PRO A 15 -20.47 -15.63 -27.03
N ASP A 16 -19.46 -16.39 -27.46
CA ASP A 16 -18.34 -16.77 -26.60
C ASP A 16 -17.30 -15.66 -26.43
N ILE A 17 -17.29 -14.67 -27.34
CA ILE A 17 -16.28 -13.61 -27.39
C ILE A 17 -16.87 -12.27 -26.98
N SER A 18 -17.97 -11.89 -27.62
CA SER A 18 -18.62 -10.60 -27.45
C SER A 18 -20.01 -10.75 -26.81
N GLY A 19 -20.40 -11.96 -26.41
CA GLY A 19 -21.71 -12.22 -25.84
C GLY A 19 -21.96 -11.47 -24.53
N PRO A 20 -23.23 -11.27 -24.18
CA PRO A 20 -23.64 -10.49 -23.02
C PRO A 20 -23.04 -11.01 -21.72
N GLY A 21 -22.90 -12.34 -21.55
CA GLY A 21 -22.26 -12.92 -20.37
C GLY A 21 -20.82 -12.45 -20.16
N VAL A 22 -20.00 -12.45 -21.22
CA VAL A 22 -18.60 -12.00 -21.20
C VAL A 22 -18.53 -10.50 -20.85
N ARG A 23 -19.39 -9.70 -21.47
CA ARG A 23 -19.45 -8.25 -21.24
C ARG A 23 -19.85 -7.91 -19.81
N ILE A 24 -20.97 -8.45 -19.33
CA ILE A 24 -21.46 -8.24 -17.96
C ILE A 24 -20.39 -8.69 -16.95
N ALA A 25 -19.72 -9.81 -17.22
CA ALA A 25 -18.66 -10.28 -16.35
C ALA A 25 -17.51 -9.28 -16.23
N LEU A 26 -16.99 -8.78 -17.36
CA LEU A 26 -15.89 -7.82 -17.36
C LEU A 26 -16.29 -6.44 -16.82
N TYR A 27 -17.54 -6.01 -17.04
CA TYR A 27 -18.09 -4.77 -16.46
C TYR A 27 -18.17 -4.86 -14.95
N LEU A 28 -18.79 -5.92 -14.43
CA LEU A 28 -18.96 -6.12 -13.01
C LEU A 28 -17.60 -6.34 -12.33
N GLN A 29 -16.71 -7.12 -12.93
CA GLN A 29 -15.36 -7.36 -12.43
C GLN A 29 -14.54 -6.05 -12.37
N SER A 30 -14.61 -5.21 -13.40
CA SER A 30 -13.92 -3.90 -13.42
C SER A 30 -14.47 -2.97 -12.34
N LEU A 31 -15.81 -2.84 -12.25
CA LEU A 31 -16.48 -1.99 -11.26
C LEU A 31 -16.15 -2.43 -9.82
N LEU A 32 -16.31 -3.72 -9.53
CA LEU A 32 -16.07 -4.25 -8.19
C LEU A 32 -14.61 -4.16 -7.79
N SER A 33 -13.68 -4.28 -8.73
CA SER A 33 -12.25 -4.13 -8.41
C SER A 33 -11.90 -2.69 -8.05
N VAL A 34 -12.49 -1.69 -8.73
CA VAL A 34 -12.33 -0.28 -8.33
C VAL A 34 -12.88 -0.04 -6.93
N ILE A 35 -14.05 -0.62 -6.61
CA ILE A 35 -14.64 -0.54 -5.27
C ILE A 35 -13.74 -1.25 -4.24
N LEU A 36 -13.24 -2.45 -4.56
CA LEU A 36 -12.41 -3.25 -3.66
C LEU A 36 -11.09 -2.56 -3.33
N VAL A 37 -10.42 -1.92 -4.30
CA VAL A 37 -9.22 -1.12 -4.04
C VAL A 37 -9.47 -0.02 -3.00
N ARG A 38 -10.66 0.59 -3.03
CA ARG A 38 -11.04 1.64 -2.08
C ARG A 38 -11.47 1.10 -0.72
N VAL A 39 -12.18 -0.02 -0.70
CA VAL A 39 -12.75 -0.61 0.53
C VAL A 39 -11.72 -1.46 1.28
N SER A 40 -10.99 -2.31 0.56
CA SER A 40 -9.95 -3.20 1.09
C SER A 40 -8.75 -3.29 0.13
N PRO A 41 -7.78 -2.34 0.23
CA PRO A 41 -6.57 -2.37 -0.57
C PRO A 41 -5.73 -3.66 -0.40
N LYS A 42 -5.91 -4.37 0.72
CA LYS A 42 -5.19 -5.61 1.05
C LYS A 42 -5.66 -6.79 0.19
N ASP A 43 -6.94 -6.83 -0.15
CA ASP A 43 -7.54 -7.95 -0.90
C ASP A 43 -7.58 -7.67 -2.41
N ALA A 44 -7.37 -6.42 -2.80
CA ALA A 44 -7.34 -5.97 -4.19
C ALA A 44 -6.38 -6.75 -5.13
N PRO A 45 -5.18 -7.21 -4.69
CA PRO A 45 -4.29 -7.97 -5.58
C PRO A 45 -4.94 -9.25 -6.14
N GLY A 46 -5.79 -9.94 -5.37
CA GLY A 46 -6.52 -11.12 -5.83
C GLY A 46 -7.52 -10.80 -6.95
N ALA A 47 -8.29 -9.72 -6.78
CA ALA A 47 -9.21 -9.25 -7.81
C ALA A 47 -8.48 -8.79 -9.08
N TYR A 48 -7.32 -8.14 -8.94
CA TYR A 48 -6.47 -7.76 -10.07
C TYR A 48 -5.93 -8.96 -10.85
N TRP A 49 -5.55 -10.03 -10.14
CA TRP A 49 -5.14 -11.29 -10.77
C TRP A 49 -6.25 -11.90 -11.61
N SER A 50 -7.43 -12.03 -11.01
CA SER A 50 -8.62 -12.53 -11.68
C SER A 50 -8.91 -11.73 -12.95
N MET A 51 -8.97 -10.40 -12.84
CA MET A 51 -9.25 -9.51 -13.98
C MET A 51 -8.19 -9.59 -15.07
N THR A 52 -6.91 -9.64 -14.66
CA THR A 52 -5.80 -9.71 -15.61
C THR A 52 -5.83 -11.01 -16.39
N SER A 53 -6.10 -12.13 -15.72
CA SER A 53 -6.23 -13.45 -16.33
C SER A 53 -7.40 -13.50 -17.33
N THR A 54 -8.59 -13.03 -16.93
CA THR A 54 -9.77 -12.99 -17.81
C THR A 54 -9.52 -12.15 -19.05
N ALA A 55 -8.89 -10.97 -18.90
CA ALA A 55 -8.57 -10.10 -20.02
C ALA A 55 -7.54 -10.72 -20.98
N ILE A 56 -6.47 -11.36 -20.47
CA ILE A 56 -5.48 -12.06 -21.31
C ILE A 56 -6.14 -13.22 -22.07
N SER A 57 -6.98 -14.00 -21.39
CA SER A 57 -7.73 -15.10 -22.01
C SER A 57 -8.61 -14.60 -23.15
N LEU A 58 -9.38 -13.52 -22.93
CA LEU A 58 -10.22 -12.93 -23.96
C LEU A 58 -9.40 -12.40 -25.15
N ILE A 59 -8.24 -11.77 -24.91
CA ILE A 59 -7.35 -11.31 -25.98
C ILE A 59 -6.86 -12.49 -26.82
N ILE A 60 -6.37 -13.57 -26.18
CA ILE A 60 -5.86 -14.75 -26.89
C ILE A 60 -6.98 -15.39 -27.72
N SER A 61 -8.16 -15.61 -27.15
CA SER A 61 -9.32 -16.15 -27.87
C SER A 61 -9.73 -15.28 -29.06
N SER A 62 -9.68 -13.96 -28.90
CA SER A 62 -10.02 -13.01 -29.97
C SER A 62 -8.97 -12.99 -31.08
N VAL A 63 -7.68 -13.07 -30.73
CA VAL A 63 -6.58 -13.17 -31.70
C VAL A 63 -6.66 -14.48 -32.49
N ILE A 64 -6.89 -15.61 -31.82
CA ILE A 64 -7.02 -16.92 -32.49
C ILE A 64 -8.24 -16.93 -33.41
N THR A 65 -9.39 -16.43 -32.94
CA THR A 65 -10.61 -16.38 -33.75
C THR A 65 -10.50 -15.41 -34.92
N SER A 66 -9.76 -14.31 -34.73
CA SER A 66 -9.40 -13.39 -35.81
C SER A 66 -8.50 -14.03 -36.85
N ALA A 67 -7.47 -14.79 -36.43
CA ALA A 67 -6.59 -15.51 -37.34
C ALA A 67 -7.36 -16.56 -38.17
N GLN A 68 -8.38 -17.18 -37.58
CA GLN A 68 -9.29 -18.08 -38.29
C GLN A 68 -10.34 -17.38 -39.17
N ARG A 69 -10.35 -16.04 -39.22
CA ARG A 69 -11.36 -15.21 -39.91
C ARG A 69 -12.79 -15.54 -39.49
N LYS A 70 -12.99 -15.96 -38.24
CA LYS A 70 -14.32 -16.29 -37.68
C LYS A 70 -14.93 -15.15 -36.87
N ILE A 71 -14.14 -14.14 -36.51
CA ILE A 71 -14.61 -12.99 -35.74
C ILE A 71 -15.21 -11.93 -36.68
N SER A 72 -16.36 -11.37 -36.33
CA SER A 72 -16.91 -10.21 -37.04
C SER A 72 -16.16 -8.92 -36.65
N LEU A 73 -16.19 -7.89 -37.49
CA LEU A 73 -15.64 -6.58 -37.15
C LEU A 73 -16.30 -6.00 -35.89
N LEU A 74 -17.63 -6.16 -35.76
CA LEU A 74 -18.40 -5.74 -34.59
C LEU A 74 -17.88 -6.41 -33.31
N ASP A 75 -17.73 -7.75 -33.30
CA ASP A 75 -17.26 -8.49 -32.13
C ASP A 75 -15.85 -8.05 -31.73
N ALA A 76 -14.96 -7.84 -32.71
CA ALA A 76 -13.60 -7.37 -32.47
C ALA A 76 -13.58 -5.96 -31.84
N ILE A 77 -14.42 -5.05 -32.34
CA ILE A 77 -14.57 -3.69 -31.78
C ILE A 77 -15.09 -3.76 -30.34
N VAL A 78 -16.13 -4.55 -30.08
CA VAL A 78 -16.69 -4.73 -28.73
C VAL A 78 -15.62 -5.25 -27.77
N VAL A 79 -14.85 -6.27 -28.16
CA VAL A 79 -13.75 -6.81 -27.34
C VAL A 79 -12.73 -5.72 -27.01
N VAL A 80 -12.32 -4.90 -27.99
CA VAL A 80 -11.37 -3.79 -27.78
C VAL A 80 -11.88 -2.81 -26.71
N TYR A 81 -13.16 -2.44 -26.75
CA TYR A 81 -13.76 -1.55 -25.74
C TYR A 81 -13.89 -2.22 -24.37
N VAL A 82 -14.30 -3.48 -24.32
CA VAL A 82 -14.42 -4.21 -23.05
C VAL A 82 -13.04 -4.37 -22.39
N LEU A 83 -11.99 -4.63 -23.16
CA LEU A 83 -10.61 -4.75 -22.65
C LEU A 83 -10.02 -3.42 -22.18
N LEU A 84 -10.55 -2.28 -22.63
CA LEU A 84 -10.15 -0.96 -22.14
C LEU A 84 -10.50 -0.79 -20.65
N LEU A 85 -11.58 -1.41 -20.16
CA LEU A 85 -12.03 -1.26 -18.77
C LEU A 85 -11.01 -1.81 -17.75
N PRO A 86 -10.45 -3.02 -17.92
CA PRO A 86 -9.31 -3.46 -17.11
C PRO A 86 -8.06 -2.58 -17.21
N VAL A 87 -7.77 -1.99 -18.38
CA VAL A 87 -6.63 -1.07 -18.53
C VAL A 87 -6.84 0.18 -17.68
N LEU A 88 -8.02 0.79 -17.75
CA LEU A 88 -8.38 1.93 -16.93
C LEU A 88 -8.37 1.57 -15.44
N THR A 89 -8.98 0.44 -15.06
CA THR A 89 -9.04 -0.03 -13.67
C THR A 89 -7.65 -0.25 -13.07
N SER A 90 -6.72 -0.82 -13.83
CA SER A 90 -5.33 -0.97 -13.36
C SER A 90 -4.57 0.34 -13.36
N ALA A 91 -4.83 1.26 -14.29
CA ALA A 91 -4.20 2.59 -14.27
C ALA A 91 -4.60 3.37 -13.01
N PHE A 92 -5.88 3.30 -12.61
CA PHE A 92 -6.38 3.91 -11.38
C PHE A 92 -5.93 3.16 -10.12
N GLY A 93 -6.04 1.84 -10.13
CA GLY A 93 -5.58 0.96 -9.06
C GLY A 93 -4.13 1.19 -8.69
N LEU A 94 -3.25 1.12 -9.69
CA LEU A 94 -1.85 1.46 -9.47
C LEU A 94 -1.70 2.91 -9.05
N SER A 95 -2.47 3.86 -9.59
CA SER A 95 -2.31 5.25 -9.16
C SER A 95 -2.67 5.47 -7.70
N GLU A 96 -3.63 4.73 -7.14
CA GLU A 96 -4.04 4.79 -5.73
C GLU A 96 -3.15 3.93 -4.81
N MET A 97 -2.70 2.77 -5.29
CA MET A 97 -1.77 1.90 -4.56
C MET A 97 -0.35 2.48 -4.54
N LEU A 98 0.04 3.17 -5.61
CA LEU A 98 1.28 3.95 -5.69
C LEU A 98 1.11 5.36 -5.13
N GLU A 99 -0.13 5.84 -4.94
CA GLU A 99 -0.38 6.95 -4.03
C GLU A 99 0.05 6.43 -2.66
N PRO A 100 1.11 6.99 -2.06
CA PRO A 100 1.65 6.44 -0.83
C PRO A 100 0.54 6.49 0.21
N SER A 101 -0.05 5.31 0.48
CA SER A 101 -1.07 5.11 1.49
C SER A 101 -0.57 5.79 2.76
N GLN A 102 -1.19 6.92 3.12
CA GLN A 102 -0.82 7.73 4.27
C GLN A 102 -1.01 6.99 5.61
N ARG A 103 -1.38 5.71 5.59
CA ARG A 103 -1.47 4.88 6.80
C ARG A 103 -0.13 4.20 7.06
N LYS A 104 0.65 4.89 7.90
CA LYS A 104 1.59 4.36 8.90
C LYS A 104 2.06 2.90 8.69
N SER A 105 3.35 2.78 8.39
CA SER A 105 4.22 1.64 8.74
C SER A 105 4.08 0.29 8.03
N SER A 106 3.18 0.07 7.07
CA SER A 106 3.36 -1.14 6.25
C SER A 106 4.52 -0.90 5.28
N THR A 107 5.57 -1.71 5.40
CA THR A 107 6.44 -2.08 4.28
C THR A 107 5.62 -2.08 2.98
N HIS A 108 6.17 -1.52 1.90
CA HIS A 108 5.53 -1.67 0.58
C HIS A 108 5.17 -3.14 0.45
N LEU A 109 3.86 -3.44 0.43
CA LEU A 109 3.39 -4.80 0.17
C LEU A 109 3.74 -5.01 -1.29
N VAL A 110 4.97 -5.47 -1.53
CA VAL A 110 5.56 -5.58 -2.85
C VAL A 110 4.59 -6.46 -3.60
N HIS A 111 3.91 -5.83 -4.55
CA HIS A 111 3.02 -6.55 -5.44
C HIS A 111 3.86 -7.65 -6.07
N SER A 112 3.31 -8.86 -6.08
CA SER A 112 3.96 -10.01 -6.70
C SER A 112 4.58 -9.57 -8.03
N PRO A 113 5.89 -9.78 -8.25
CA PRO A 113 6.56 -9.35 -9.48
C PRO A 113 5.84 -9.90 -10.73
N LEU A 114 5.21 -11.06 -10.59
CA LEU A 114 4.38 -11.70 -11.60
C LEU A 114 3.16 -10.84 -11.97
N LEU A 115 2.53 -10.16 -11.00
CA LEU A 115 1.36 -9.30 -11.24
C LEU A 115 1.74 -8.04 -12.02
N ILE A 116 2.91 -7.47 -11.73
CA ILE A 116 3.43 -6.30 -12.45
C ILE A 116 3.66 -6.67 -13.93
N ILE A 117 4.29 -7.82 -14.17
CA ILE A 117 4.58 -8.31 -15.52
C ILE A 117 3.29 -8.69 -16.26
N ALA A 118 2.38 -9.42 -15.60
CA ALA A 118 1.11 -9.82 -16.20
C ALA A 118 0.25 -8.60 -16.57
N ASN A 119 0.19 -7.59 -15.70
CA ASN A 119 -0.56 -6.37 -15.97
C ASN A 119 0.07 -5.53 -17.11
N TRP A 120 1.41 -5.48 -17.17
CA TRP A 120 2.12 -4.85 -18.27
C TRP A 120 1.87 -5.59 -19.60
N MET A 121 2.01 -6.91 -19.61
CA MET A 121 1.78 -7.77 -20.77
C MET A 121 0.35 -7.63 -21.28
N ARG A 122 -0.64 -7.72 -20.38
CA ARG A 122 -2.05 -7.49 -20.70
C ARG A 122 -2.25 -6.14 -21.39
N SER A 123 -1.72 -5.06 -20.83
CA SER A 123 -1.87 -3.72 -21.41
C SER A 123 -1.24 -3.63 -22.79
N ALA A 124 -0.02 -4.16 -22.97
CA ALA A 124 0.67 -4.21 -24.26
C ALA A 124 -0.16 -4.97 -25.31
N LEU A 125 -0.68 -6.15 -24.94
CA LEU A 125 -1.52 -6.97 -25.79
C LEU A 125 -2.85 -6.27 -26.16
N THR A 126 -3.49 -5.58 -25.21
CA THR A 126 -4.71 -4.80 -25.49
C THR A 126 -4.45 -3.69 -26.50
N TYR A 127 -3.39 -2.89 -26.32
CA TYR A 127 -3.05 -1.83 -27.26
C TYR A 127 -2.68 -2.37 -28.65
N ALA A 128 -1.90 -3.44 -28.71
CA ALA A 128 -1.53 -4.10 -29.96
C ALA A 128 -2.76 -4.65 -30.70
N PHE A 129 -3.66 -5.35 -29.99
CA PHE A 129 -4.89 -5.89 -30.55
C PHE A 129 -5.82 -4.78 -31.04
N ALA A 130 -5.98 -3.70 -30.27
CA ALA A 130 -6.79 -2.54 -30.68
C ALA A 130 -6.27 -1.91 -31.98
N LEU A 131 -4.97 -1.64 -32.07
CA LEU A 131 -4.36 -1.13 -33.31
C LEU A 131 -4.55 -2.11 -34.47
N TYR A 132 -4.34 -3.40 -34.25
CA TYR A 132 -4.55 -4.43 -35.27
C TYR A 132 -5.98 -4.45 -35.81
N VAL A 133 -7.00 -4.39 -34.94
CA VAL A 133 -8.41 -4.38 -35.32
C VAL A 133 -8.73 -3.17 -36.19
N TRP A 134 -8.30 -1.97 -35.79
CA TRP A 134 -8.59 -0.74 -36.52
C TRP A 134 -7.76 -0.57 -37.80
N ILE A 135 -6.52 -1.08 -37.84
CA ILE A 135 -5.71 -1.14 -39.07
C ILE A 135 -6.35 -2.11 -40.06
N SER A 136 -6.77 -3.28 -39.59
CA SER A 136 -7.33 -4.35 -40.44
C SER A 136 -8.83 -4.22 -40.71
N ALA A 137 -9.51 -3.21 -40.14
CA ALA A 137 -10.97 -3.06 -40.19
C ALA A 137 -11.62 -3.26 -41.57
N PRO A 138 -11.04 -2.79 -42.71
CA PRO A 138 -11.63 -3.03 -44.04
C PRO A 138 -11.71 -4.51 -44.42
N THR A 139 -10.74 -5.30 -43.99
CA THR A 139 -10.59 -6.71 -44.36
C THR A 139 -10.93 -7.67 -43.22
N LEU A 140 -11.26 -7.14 -42.03
CA LEU A 140 -11.51 -7.92 -40.83
C LEU A 140 -12.97 -8.38 -40.82
N GLY A 141 -13.21 -9.69 -40.76
CA GLY A 141 -14.56 -10.25 -40.70
C GLY A 141 -14.65 -11.63 -41.34
N SER A 142 -15.66 -12.40 -40.93
CA SER A 142 -16.10 -13.62 -41.61
C SER A 142 -17.06 -13.33 -42.79
N GLY A 143 -17.70 -12.16 -42.80
CA GLY A 143 -18.63 -11.72 -43.83
C GLY A 143 -17.96 -11.03 -45.02
N PRO A 144 -18.72 -10.77 -46.10
CA PRO A 144 -18.23 -9.99 -47.23
C PRO A 144 -17.83 -8.58 -46.76
N PRO A 145 -16.74 -8.01 -47.31
CA PRO A 145 -16.18 -6.73 -46.84
C PRO A 145 -17.17 -5.57 -46.98
N GLU A 146 -18.13 -5.66 -47.89
CA GLU A 146 -19.21 -4.67 -48.09
C GLU A 146 -20.08 -4.48 -46.84
N CYS A 147 -20.30 -5.53 -46.05
CA CYS A 147 -21.09 -5.42 -44.82
C CYS A 147 -20.36 -4.70 -43.69
N ASN A 148 -19.03 -4.55 -43.77
CA ASN A 148 -18.29 -3.78 -42.77
C ASN A 148 -18.62 -2.27 -42.85
N GLU A 149 -19.06 -1.76 -44.01
CA GLU A 149 -19.48 -0.36 -44.18
C GLU A 149 -20.76 -0.03 -43.42
N ALA A 150 -21.62 -1.03 -43.20
CA ALA A 150 -22.83 -0.88 -42.41
C ALA A 150 -22.55 -0.75 -40.90
N THR A 151 -21.34 -1.12 -40.44
CA THR A 151 -20.99 -1.05 -39.02
C THR A 151 -20.83 0.41 -38.60
N ARG A 152 -21.62 0.83 -37.61
CA ARG A 152 -21.57 2.18 -37.03
C ARG A 152 -20.98 2.10 -35.63
N LEU A 153 -19.97 2.91 -35.38
CA LEU A 153 -19.39 3.16 -34.07
C LEU A 153 -20.16 4.30 -33.40
N ILE A 154 -20.64 4.12 -32.19
CA ILE A 154 -21.20 5.21 -31.40
C ILE A 154 -20.07 5.76 -30.52
N PHE A 155 -19.74 7.04 -30.68
CA PHE A 155 -18.76 7.74 -29.85
C PHE A 155 -19.39 8.99 -29.24
N PHE A 156 -19.56 9.01 -27.92
CA PHE A 156 -20.29 10.07 -27.18
C PHE A 156 -21.67 10.41 -27.80
N GLY A 157 -22.47 9.39 -28.13
CA GLY A 157 -23.80 9.57 -28.73
C GLY A 157 -23.81 9.93 -30.23
N ALA A 158 -22.66 10.20 -30.85
CA ALA A 158 -22.56 10.38 -32.29
C ALA A 158 -22.33 9.04 -33.00
N SER A 159 -23.15 8.74 -34.02
CA SER A 159 -22.99 7.55 -34.88
C SER A 159 -22.01 7.85 -36.01
N LEU A 160 -20.84 7.22 -35.99
CA LEU A 160 -19.78 7.36 -36.99
C LEU A 160 -19.64 6.05 -37.79
N PRO A 161 -19.40 6.09 -39.12
CA PRO A 161 -19.08 4.88 -39.87
C PRO A 161 -17.76 4.28 -39.39
N ALA A 162 -17.76 2.98 -39.06
CA ALA A 162 -16.60 2.30 -38.50
C ALA A 162 -15.41 2.27 -39.47
N LEU A 163 -15.66 2.22 -40.79
CA LEU A 163 -14.61 2.26 -41.83
C LEU A 163 -14.19 3.68 -42.24
N GLY A 164 -15.03 4.68 -41.96
CA GLY A 164 -14.79 6.08 -42.33
C GLY A 164 -14.15 6.88 -41.20
N SER A 165 -14.80 7.96 -40.78
CA SER A 165 -14.32 8.85 -39.72
C SER A 165 -14.09 8.13 -38.38
N GLY A 166 -14.90 7.11 -38.07
CA GLY A 166 -14.72 6.29 -36.87
C GLY A 166 -13.38 5.58 -36.82
N ARG A 167 -12.90 5.05 -37.96
CA ARG A 167 -11.59 4.38 -38.05
C ARG A 167 -10.45 5.33 -37.71
N PHE A 168 -10.42 6.49 -38.35
CA PHE A 168 -9.36 7.48 -38.15
C PHE A 168 -9.36 8.02 -36.72
N LEU A 169 -10.54 8.30 -36.17
CA LEU A 169 -10.69 8.72 -34.78
C LEU A 169 -10.14 7.65 -33.82
N SER A 170 -10.56 6.40 -33.99
CA SER A 170 -10.10 5.28 -33.16
C SER A 170 -8.60 5.03 -33.30
N LEU A 171 -8.04 5.07 -34.52
CA LEU A 171 -6.59 4.95 -34.74
C LEU A 171 -5.82 6.08 -34.07
N ALA A 172 -6.32 7.32 -34.11
CA ALA A 172 -5.70 8.44 -33.42
C ALA A 172 -5.72 8.26 -31.90
N VAL A 173 -6.88 7.89 -31.33
CA VAL A 173 -7.03 7.66 -29.88
C VAL A 173 -6.13 6.52 -29.40
N TRP A 174 -6.19 5.36 -30.06
CA TRP A 174 -5.37 4.20 -29.70
C TRP A 174 -3.88 4.42 -30.00
N GLY A 175 -3.54 5.19 -31.03
CA GLY A 175 -2.17 5.62 -31.33
C GLY A 175 -1.59 6.48 -30.20
N VAL A 176 -2.31 7.52 -29.77
CA VAL A 176 -1.91 8.37 -28.63
C VAL A 176 -1.79 7.54 -27.35
N ALA A 177 -2.76 6.67 -27.07
CA ALA A 177 -2.72 5.80 -25.90
C ALA A 177 -1.50 4.86 -25.91
N THR A 178 -1.16 4.30 -27.08
CA THR A 178 0.03 3.46 -27.27
C THR A 178 1.32 4.25 -27.04
N VAL A 179 1.43 5.48 -27.56
CA VAL A 179 2.60 6.35 -27.30
C VAL A 179 2.75 6.66 -25.81
N LEU A 180 1.65 6.97 -25.11
CA LEU A 180 1.67 7.18 -23.66
C LEU A 180 2.08 5.91 -22.90
N PHE A 181 1.61 4.75 -23.32
CA PHE A 181 1.99 3.45 -22.76
C PHE A 181 3.47 3.13 -22.99
N VAL A 182 4.01 3.37 -24.19
CA VAL A 182 5.43 3.21 -24.50
C VAL A 182 6.28 4.15 -23.66
N LYS A 183 5.91 5.43 -23.56
CA LYS A 183 6.60 6.41 -22.70
C LYS A 183 6.61 5.98 -21.23
N ARG A 184 5.47 5.49 -20.72
CA ARG A 184 5.36 4.94 -19.35
C ARG A 184 6.25 3.72 -19.18
N THR A 185 6.29 2.83 -20.16
CA THR A 185 7.12 1.61 -20.15
C THR A 185 8.61 1.95 -20.15
N ILE A 186 9.05 2.92 -20.96
CA ILE A 186 10.45 3.39 -20.98
C ILE A 186 10.84 3.95 -19.61
N LYS A 187 10.01 4.82 -19.03
CA LYS A 187 10.27 5.39 -17.70
C LYS A 187 10.28 4.32 -16.59
N GLY A 188 9.47 3.28 -16.71
CA GLY A 188 9.37 2.17 -15.76
C GLY A 188 10.25 0.94 -16.10
N SER A 189 11.10 1.03 -17.12
CA SER A 189 11.85 -0.11 -17.66
C SER A 189 12.74 -0.78 -16.62
N MET A 190 13.35 0.01 -15.73
CA MET A 190 14.15 -0.50 -14.62
C MET A 190 13.30 -1.34 -13.66
N THR A 191 12.10 -0.88 -13.28
CA THR A 191 11.19 -1.63 -12.41
C THR A 191 10.72 -2.92 -13.07
N ILE A 192 10.40 -2.88 -14.36
CA ILE A 192 10.00 -4.08 -15.13
C ILE A 192 11.17 -5.06 -15.22
N SER A 193 12.39 -4.58 -15.46
CA SER A 193 13.59 -5.42 -15.53
C SER A 193 13.90 -6.09 -14.19
N ILE A 194 13.80 -5.34 -13.09
CA ILE A 194 13.99 -5.89 -11.74
C ILE A 194 12.88 -6.90 -11.43
N ALA A 195 11.62 -6.60 -11.73
CA ALA A 195 10.51 -7.53 -11.55
C ALA A 195 10.71 -8.82 -12.36
N PHE A 196 11.20 -8.71 -13.59
CA PHE A 196 11.50 -9.87 -14.44
C PHE A 196 12.64 -10.70 -13.87
N ARG A 197 13.73 -10.07 -13.41
CA ARG A 197 14.83 -10.77 -12.74
C ARG A 197 14.38 -11.42 -11.43
N ALA A 198 13.49 -10.78 -10.69
CA ALA A 198 12.93 -11.31 -9.44
C ALA A 198 12.07 -12.58 -9.64
N LEU A 199 11.54 -12.84 -10.85
CA LEU A 199 10.86 -14.11 -11.14
C LEU A 199 11.81 -15.31 -11.16
N PHE A 200 13.10 -15.08 -11.43
CA PHE A 200 14.09 -16.14 -11.64
C PHE A 200 15.24 -16.09 -10.62
N SER A 201 15.22 -15.16 -9.66
CA SER A 201 16.30 -14.98 -8.68
C SER A 201 15.79 -14.45 -7.34
N ASP A 202 16.06 -15.20 -6.27
CA ASP A 202 15.74 -14.83 -4.89
C ASP A 202 16.49 -13.56 -4.46
N THR A 203 17.73 -13.38 -4.92
CA THR A 203 18.54 -12.19 -4.64
C THR A 203 17.92 -10.93 -5.27
N ALA A 204 17.38 -11.04 -6.48
CA ALA A 204 16.66 -9.95 -7.13
C ALA A 204 15.31 -9.66 -6.49
N SER A 205 14.63 -10.68 -5.95
CA SER A 205 13.42 -10.52 -5.15
C SER A 205 13.70 -9.73 -3.86
N GLN A 206 14.82 -9.99 -3.19
CA GLN A 206 15.26 -9.20 -2.04
C GLN A 206 15.61 -7.76 -2.42
N ALA A 207 16.18 -7.51 -3.61
CA ALA A 207 16.47 -6.16 -4.08
C ALA A 207 15.20 -5.31 -4.31
N LEU A 208 14.04 -5.92 -4.63
CA LEU A 208 12.74 -5.22 -4.66
C LEU A 208 12.26 -4.80 -3.26
N LEU A 209 12.71 -5.52 -2.23
CA LEU A 209 12.38 -5.24 -0.83
C LEU A 209 13.32 -4.21 -0.20
N GLN A 210 14.49 -3.97 -0.79
CA GLN A 210 15.44 -3.00 -0.26
C GLN A 210 14.97 -1.55 -0.53
N PRO A 211 15.03 -0.66 0.48
CA PRO A 211 14.74 0.75 0.29
C PRO A 211 15.72 1.38 -0.70
N LYS A 212 15.21 2.26 -1.58
CA LYS A 212 15.98 2.89 -2.66
C LYS A 212 17.16 3.75 -2.16
N GLU A 213 17.11 4.22 -0.92
CA GLU A 213 18.17 4.99 -0.28
C GLU A 213 18.52 4.34 1.07
N ARG A 214 19.82 4.30 1.40
CA ARG A 214 20.28 3.83 2.71
C ARG A 214 19.82 4.84 3.77
N PRO A 215 19.26 4.40 4.91
CA PRO A 215 18.91 5.30 6.00
C PRO A 215 20.18 5.99 6.50
N LYS A 216 20.21 7.32 6.53
CA LYS A 216 21.28 8.10 7.16
C LYS A 216 21.10 8.07 8.68
N ASN A 217 22.15 8.07 9.50
CA ASN A 217 22.04 8.05 10.98
C ASN A 217 21.66 9.41 11.60
N GLU A 218 20.56 10.01 11.15
CA GLU A 218 20.03 11.28 11.65
C GLU A 218 18.89 11.03 12.64
N VAL A 219 18.87 11.68 13.81
CA VAL A 219 17.72 11.70 14.72
C VAL A 219 16.97 13.00 14.53
N LEU A 220 15.67 12.94 14.24
CA LEU A 220 14.81 14.09 14.06
C LEU A 220 13.97 14.24 15.32
N GLN A 221 13.88 15.44 15.85
CA GLN A 221 12.90 15.78 16.88
C GLN A 221 11.83 16.68 16.26
N GLU A 222 10.61 16.18 16.10
CA GLU A 222 9.46 16.94 15.62
C GLU A 222 8.68 17.47 16.84
N CYS A 223 8.77 18.77 17.11
CA CYS A 223 7.95 19.48 18.08
C CYS A 223 6.78 20.15 17.34
N VAL A 224 5.56 19.71 17.63
CA VAL A 224 4.33 20.21 17.02
C VAL A 224 3.52 20.95 18.06
N THR A 225 3.38 22.26 17.86
CA THR A 225 2.48 23.12 18.61
C THR A 225 1.21 23.34 17.78
N VAL A 226 0.07 22.90 18.30
CA VAL A 226 -1.24 23.17 17.69
C VAL A 226 -1.99 24.16 18.57
N VAL A 227 -2.34 25.30 17.99
CA VAL A 227 -3.19 26.32 18.62
C VAL A 227 -4.56 26.25 17.96
N ASP A 228 -5.60 25.98 18.75
CA ASP A 228 -6.98 26.07 18.29
C ASP A 228 -7.47 27.51 18.45
N PHE A 229 -7.88 28.15 17.35
CA PHE A 229 -8.29 29.55 17.38
C PHE A 229 -9.65 29.76 18.05
N ALA A 230 -10.46 28.70 18.17
CA ALA A 230 -11.78 28.79 18.79
C ALA A 230 -11.70 28.74 20.32
N THR A 231 -10.84 27.87 20.86
CA THR A 231 -10.71 27.69 22.33
C THR A 231 -9.53 28.44 22.92
N GLY A 232 -8.52 28.79 22.11
CA GLY A 232 -7.25 29.33 22.59
C GLY A 232 -6.31 28.25 23.15
N ASP A 233 -6.73 26.98 23.14
CA ASP A 233 -5.92 25.89 23.68
C ASP A 233 -4.69 25.64 22.83
N THR A 234 -3.56 25.49 23.51
CA THR A 234 -2.29 25.11 22.91
C THR A 234 -1.95 23.68 23.32
N THR A 235 -1.80 22.80 22.33
CA THR A 235 -1.32 21.43 22.55
C THR A 235 0.06 21.28 21.94
N ASP A 236 1.03 20.98 22.80
CA ASP A 236 2.39 20.69 22.38
C ASP A 236 2.60 19.19 22.36
N THR A 237 3.08 18.68 21.23
CA THR A 237 3.44 17.28 21.07
C THR A 237 4.85 17.19 20.52
N SER A 238 5.78 16.67 21.31
CA SER A 238 7.13 16.37 20.87
C SER A 238 7.23 14.89 20.51
N ARG A 239 7.96 14.59 19.44
CA ARG A 239 8.23 13.22 18.98
C ARG A 239 9.67 13.14 18.51
N PHE A 240 10.41 12.17 19.01
CA PHE A 240 11.66 11.77 18.38
C PHE A 240 11.34 10.76 17.28
N LEU A 241 11.93 10.99 16.12
CA LEU A 241 11.85 10.17 14.93
C LEU A 241 13.28 9.75 14.65
N GLN A 242 13.61 8.48 14.85
CA GLN A 242 14.90 7.92 14.41
C GLN A 242 14.93 7.77 12.88
N PRO A 243 16.08 7.59 12.22
CA PRO A 243 16.16 7.73 10.76
C PRO A 243 15.39 6.67 9.98
N ARG A 244 15.24 5.48 10.57
CA ARG A 244 14.31 4.45 10.08
C ARG A 244 12.83 4.88 10.18
N GLN A 245 12.49 5.85 11.01
CA GLN A 245 11.19 6.55 11.09
C GLN A 245 11.15 7.90 10.32
N ILE A 246 12.28 8.45 9.88
CA ILE A 246 12.40 9.77 9.21
C ILE A 246 12.22 9.71 7.71
N PHE A 247 12.53 8.58 7.07
CA PHE A 247 12.14 8.34 5.68
C PHE A 247 10.63 8.59 5.48
N TYR A 248 9.83 8.36 6.53
CA TYR A 248 8.40 8.67 6.60
C TYR A 248 8.06 10.17 6.80
N GLY A 249 8.96 10.97 7.37
CA GLY A 249 8.74 12.40 7.67
C GLY A 249 9.18 13.37 6.57
N ILE A 250 10.26 13.05 5.84
CA ILE A 250 10.80 13.92 4.78
C ILE A 250 9.97 13.78 3.49
N ILE A 251 9.49 12.58 3.17
CA ILE A 251 8.57 12.35 2.02
C ILE A 251 7.20 13.04 2.25
N LYS A 252 6.72 13.07 3.50
CA LYS A 252 5.56 13.88 3.93
C LYS A 252 5.74 15.38 3.65
N GLY A 253 6.98 15.90 3.64
CA GLY A 253 7.31 17.29 3.31
C GLY A 253 7.30 17.61 1.80
N VAL A 254 7.87 16.70 0.99
CA VAL A 254 8.01 16.87 -0.47
C VAL A 254 6.67 16.68 -1.19
N THR A 255 5.82 15.79 -0.70
CA THR A 255 4.52 15.46 -1.32
C THR A 255 3.50 16.60 -1.21
N ASP A 256 3.50 17.35 -0.09
CA ASP A 256 2.68 18.57 0.05
C ASP A 256 3.14 19.70 -0.90
N ARG A 257 4.43 19.72 -1.27
CA ARG A 257 4.97 20.73 -2.19
C ARG A 257 4.54 20.47 -3.63
N ILE A 258 4.48 19.20 -4.03
CA ILE A 258 4.03 18.78 -5.38
C ILE A 258 2.50 18.89 -5.54
N LEU A 259 1.72 18.70 -4.48
CA LEU A 259 0.25 18.85 -4.50
C LEU A 259 -0.26 20.29 -4.28
N SER A 260 0.63 21.25 -3.97
CA SER A 260 0.28 22.67 -3.77
C SER A 260 0.15 23.49 -5.07
N TRP A 261 0.43 22.89 -6.23
CA TRP A 261 0.37 23.55 -7.55
C TRP A 261 -1.03 23.59 -8.18
N VAL A 262 -2.08 23.12 -7.51
CA VAL A 262 -3.47 23.27 -7.96
C VAL A 262 -4.18 24.30 -7.07
N PRO A 263 -4.85 25.33 -7.64
CA PRO A 263 -5.40 26.45 -6.90
C PRO A 263 -6.29 25.97 -5.76
N SER A 264 -5.96 26.43 -4.55
CA SER A 264 -6.54 26.05 -3.27
C SER A 264 -7.90 26.72 -3.03
N GLY A 265 -8.90 26.39 -3.85
CA GLY A 265 -10.28 26.77 -3.62
C GLY A 265 -11.20 25.62 -3.96
N THR A 266 -11.95 25.11 -2.98
CA THR A 266 -12.87 23.95 -3.00
C THR A 266 -12.23 22.60 -2.63
N ASP A 267 -11.96 22.55 -1.33
CA ASP A 267 -11.54 21.48 -0.45
C ASP A 267 -12.15 20.10 -0.70
N ARG A 268 -11.26 19.09 -0.59
CA ARG A 268 -11.43 17.68 -0.20
C ARG A 268 -12.55 16.86 -0.88
N TRP A 269 -13.76 17.37 -0.97
CA TRP A 269 -14.92 16.75 -1.58
C TRP A 269 -14.79 16.61 -3.10
N TYR A 270 -14.30 17.64 -3.82
CA TYR A 270 -14.06 17.52 -5.26
C TYR A 270 -12.90 16.56 -5.60
N ARG A 271 -11.87 16.51 -4.73
CA ARG A 271 -10.75 15.57 -4.86
C ARG A 271 -11.14 14.12 -4.56
N LEU A 272 -11.94 13.87 -3.52
CA LEU A 272 -12.41 12.53 -3.16
C LEU A 272 -13.59 12.06 -4.00
N TYR A 273 -14.61 12.89 -4.17
CA TYR A 273 -15.87 12.52 -4.83
C TYR A 273 -15.93 13.00 -6.27
N GLY A 274 -15.39 14.18 -6.61
CA GLY A 274 -15.44 14.69 -7.99
C GLY A 274 -14.66 13.81 -8.98
N ARG A 275 -13.46 13.35 -8.58
CA ARG A 275 -12.66 12.41 -9.39
C ARG A 275 -13.34 11.05 -9.51
N THR A 276 -13.89 10.54 -8.42
CA THR A 276 -14.60 9.24 -8.39
C THR A 276 -15.93 9.31 -9.15
N ALA A 277 -16.65 10.43 -9.07
CA ALA A 277 -17.88 10.69 -9.81
C ALA A 277 -17.59 10.84 -11.30
N LEU A 278 -16.54 11.55 -11.70
CA LEU A 278 -16.13 11.65 -13.10
C LEU A 278 -15.71 10.30 -13.67
N ILE A 279 -15.01 9.47 -12.89
CA ILE A 279 -14.57 8.14 -13.33
C ILE A 279 -15.74 7.16 -13.37
N SER A 280 -16.61 7.17 -12.36
CA SER A 280 -17.86 6.40 -12.38
C SER A 280 -18.73 6.85 -13.56
N LEU A 281 -18.79 8.15 -13.86
CA LEU A 281 -19.48 8.69 -15.01
C LEU A 281 -18.84 8.20 -16.32
N LEU A 282 -17.51 8.20 -16.45
CA LEU A 282 -16.82 7.70 -17.65
C LEU A 282 -16.97 6.19 -17.83
N ALA A 283 -16.92 5.41 -16.73
CA ALA A 283 -17.15 3.97 -16.75
C ALA A 283 -18.63 3.66 -17.06
N SER A 284 -19.57 4.36 -16.43
CA SER A 284 -21.00 4.27 -16.73
C SER A 284 -21.30 4.73 -18.16
N CYS A 285 -20.64 5.77 -18.67
CA CYS A 285 -20.75 6.19 -20.06
C CYS A 285 -20.20 5.11 -20.99
N ALA A 286 -19.06 4.50 -20.69
CA ALA A 286 -18.53 3.39 -21.49
C ALA A 286 -19.51 2.20 -21.52
N ILE A 287 -20.08 1.84 -20.36
CA ILE A 287 -21.08 0.76 -20.23
C ILE A 287 -22.36 1.12 -21.01
N ILE A 288 -22.90 2.32 -20.80
CA ILE A 288 -24.10 2.81 -21.51
C ILE A 288 -23.85 2.82 -23.01
N MET A 289 -22.69 3.31 -23.47
CA MET A 289 -22.34 3.36 -24.89
C MET A 289 -22.26 1.97 -25.51
N THR A 290 -21.64 1.00 -24.82
CA THR A 290 -21.59 -0.39 -25.30
C THR A 290 -22.97 -1.05 -25.31
N GLU A 291 -23.81 -0.83 -24.30
CA GLU A 291 -25.17 -1.40 -24.28
C GLU A 291 -26.12 -0.71 -25.27
N LEU A 292 -25.92 0.59 -25.56
CA LEU A 292 -26.68 1.31 -26.59
C LEU A 292 -26.39 0.78 -27.99
N GLU A 293 -25.12 0.45 -28.29
CA GLU A 293 -24.71 -0.21 -29.55
C GLU A 293 -25.38 -1.58 -29.75
N LEU A 294 -25.79 -2.23 -28.66
CA LEU A 294 -26.38 -3.57 -28.66
C LEU A 294 -27.90 -3.56 -28.60
N LEU A 295 -28.51 -2.61 -27.90
CA LEU A 295 -29.96 -2.36 -27.92
C LEU A 295 -30.45 -2.00 -29.34
N LEU A 296 -29.61 -1.35 -30.13
CA LEU A 296 -29.84 -1.13 -31.56
C LEU A 296 -29.80 -2.43 -32.41
N ASN A 297 -29.24 -3.52 -31.87
CA ASN A 297 -29.01 -4.80 -32.56
C ASN A 297 -29.76 -6.02 -31.93
N LYS A 298 -30.71 -5.81 -31.00
CA LYS A 298 -31.63 -6.81 -30.42
C LYS A 298 -31.02 -8.19 -30.09
N LEU A 299 -30.49 -8.38 -28.87
CA LEU A 299 -30.03 -9.70 -28.39
C LEU A 299 -30.26 -9.93 -26.88
N GLU A 300 -30.53 -11.18 -26.51
CA GLU A 300 -30.91 -11.68 -25.18
C GLU A 300 -29.73 -12.18 -24.32
N ILE A 301 -29.94 -12.30 -23.00
CA ILE A 301 -28.93 -12.31 -21.91
C ILE A 301 -28.78 -13.68 -21.21
N LEU A 302 -27.55 -14.26 -21.15
CA LEU A 302 -26.89 -15.05 -20.06
C LEU A 302 -25.49 -15.55 -20.55
N PRO A 303 -24.51 -16.03 -19.73
CA PRO A 303 -24.48 -16.25 -18.29
C PRO A 303 -23.32 -15.60 -17.50
N LEU A 304 -23.50 -15.62 -16.17
CA LEU A 304 -22.83 -14.82 -15.14
C LEU A 304 -22.18 -15.78 -14.11
N LEU A 305 -20.99 -16.30 -14.41
CA LEU A 305 -20.26 -17.18 -13.47
C LEU A 305 -18.82 -16.74 -13.15
N LEU A 306 -18.26 -15.77 -13.89
CA LEU A 306 -16.88 -15.30 -13.71
C LEU A 306 -16.74 -14.09 -12.76
N THR A 307 -17.85 -13.58 -12.21
CA THR A 307 -17.88 -12.37 -11.36
C THR A 307 -17.77 -12.65 -9.86
N ILE A 308 -17.69 -13.91 -9.47
CA ILE A 308 -17.86 -14.33 -8.07
C ILE A 308 -16.66 -13.89 -7.20
N SER A 309 -15.44 -13.85 -7.72
CA SER A 309 -14.25 -13.55 -6.90
C SER A 309 -14.23 -12.13 -6.30
N PRO A 310 -14.40 -11.04 -7.07
CA PRO A 310 -14.49 -9.70 -6.48
C PRO A 310 -15.71 -9.51 -5.58
N LEU A 311 -16.84 -10.17 -5.88
CA LEU A 311 -18.04 -10.14 -5.04
C LEU A 311 -17.78 -10.81 -3.69
N LEU A 312 -17.12 -11.97 -3.66
CA LEU A 312 -16.78 -12.68 -2.43
C LEU A 312 -15.79 -11.86 -1.59
N SER A 313 -14.72 -11.32 -2.18
CA SER A 313 -13.78 -10.47 -1.42
C SER A 313 -14.43 -9.19 -0.89
N LEU A 314 -15.33 -8.58 -1.66
CA LEU A 314 -16.11 -7.43 -1.18
C LEU A 314 -17.08 -7.83 -0.06
N TYR A 315 -17.76 -8.97 -0.20
CA TYR A 315 -18.68 -9.52 0.78
C TYR A 315 -17.96 -9.89 2.09
N GLU A 316 -16.79 -10.54 2.04
CA GLU A 316 -15.95 -10.80 3.22
C GLU A 316 -15.44 -9.50 3.87
N SER A 317 -15.10 -8.48 3.07
CA SER A 317 -14.71 -7.18 3.60
C SER A 317 -15.87 -6.45 4.28
N ILE A 318 -17.09 -6.54 3.74
CA ILE A 318 -18.30 -5.99 4.36
C ILE A 318 -18.65 -6.79 5.62
N LEU A 319 -18.62 -8.12 5.55
CA LEU A 319 -18.90 -9.00 6.67
C LEU A 319 -17.92 -8.76 7.80
N SER A 320 -16.62 -8.68 7.54
CA SER A 320 -15.61 -8.39 8.55
C SER A 320 -15.78 -7.01 9.20
N ARG A 321 -16.32 -6.02 8.48
CA ARG A 321 -16.70 -4.71 9.05
C ARG A 321 -18.00 -4.74 9.83
N SER A 322 -18.93 -5.65 9.52
CA SER A 322 -20.16 -5.84 10.31
C SER A 322 -19.99 -6.80 11.48
N SER A 323 -19.01 -7.71 11.40
CA SER A 323 -18.65 -8.68 12.43
C SER A 323 -17.55 -8.18 13.35
N THR A 324 -17.09 -6.93 13.19
CA THR A 324 -16.50 -6.22 14.33
C THR A 324 -17.61 -6.13 15.36
N GLY A 325 -17.54 -7.00 16.37
CA GLY A 325 -18.45 -7.02 17.51
C GLY A 325 -18.51 -5.65 18.21
N PRO A 326 -19.26 -5.53 19.32
CA PRO A 326 -19.50 -4.26 20.01
C PRO A 326 -18.21 -3.45 20.06
N THR A 327 -18.27 -2.24 19.50
CA THR A 327 -17.16 -1.31 19.30
C THR A 327 -16.20 -1.41 20.47
N THR A 328 -15.05 -2.04 20.23
CA THR A 328 -14.05 -2.27 21.26
C THR A 328 -13.58 -0.88 21.67
N GLU A 329 -13.97 -0.42 22.85
CA GLU A 329 -13.50 0.84 23.39
C GLU A 329 -11.98 0.82 23.40
N THR A 330 -11.37 1.59 22.50
CA THR A 330 -9.92 1.75 22.51
C THR A 330 -9.55 2.69 23.63
N ARG A 331 -8.60 2.30 24.47
CA ARG A 331 -8.11 3.10 25.59
C ARG A 331 -6.66 3.46 25.36
N LEU A 332 -6.30 4.68 25.74
CA LEU A 332 -4.91 5.11 25.70
C LEU A 332 -4.21 4.60 26.95
N ILE A 333 -3.19 3.78 26.77
CA ILE A 333 -2.37 3.21 27.82
C ILE A 333 -0.93 3.62 27.55
N ARG A 334 -0.22 4.02 28.60
CA ARG A 334 1.22 4.19 28.56
C ARG A 334 1.92 2.87 28.83
N PHE A 335 2.71 2.44 27.86
CA PHE A 335 3.55 1.25 27.95
C PHE A 335 4.98 1.67 28.26
N TYR A 336 5.56 1.13 29.33
CA TYR A 336 6.96 1.33 29.71
C TYR A 336 7.75 0.04 29.51
N ILE A 337 8.84 0.11 28.76
CA ILE A 337 9.85 -0.95 28.73
C ILE A 337 11.02 -0.53 29.62
N ARG A 338 11.22 -1.26 30.72
CA ARG A 338 12.21 -0.86 31.72
C ARG A 338 13.57 -1.45 31.42
N ARG A 339 13.68 -2.78 31.50
CA ARG A 339 14.95 -3.49 31.35
C ARG A 339 14.77 -4.92 30.87
N ALA A 340 15.83 -5.51 30.38
CA ALA A 340 15.94 -6.95 30.19
C ALA A 340 17.11 -7.51 31.00
N LYS A 341 17.11 -8.81 31.24
CA LYS A 341 18.19 -9.51 31.93
C LYS A 341 18.61 -10.78 31.23
N GLY A 342 19.90 -11.10 31.34
CA GLY A 342 20.48 -12.35 30.90
C GLY A 342 20.31 -12.61 29.40
N LEU A 343 20.21 -11.55 28.59
CA LEU A 343 20.09 -11.68 27.14
C LEU A 343 21.34 -12.34 26.58
N GLN A 344 21.15 -13.35 25.74
CA GLN A 344 22.25 -13.98 25.02
C GLN A 344 22.08 -13.69 23.54
N ARG A 345 23.21 -13.45 22.88
CA ARG A 345 23.27 -13.30 21.44
C ARG A 345 22.69 -14.54 20.74
N PRO A 346 21.97 -14.39 19.62
CA PRO A 346 21.62 -15.53 18.77
C PRO A 346 22.87 -16.24 18.27
N ARG A 347 22.76 -17.55 17.99
CA ARG A 347 23.91 -18.31 17.51
C ARG A 347 24.42 -17.74 16.19
N THR A 348 25.68 -17.37 16.16
CA THR A 348 26.39 -16.90 14.96
C THR A 348 27.60 -17.78 14.66
N GLU A 349 28.22 -17.59 13.50
CA GLU A 349 29.42 -18.33 13.09
C GLU A 349 30.59 -18.19 14.09
N PHE A 350 30.60 -17.11 14.88
CA PHE A 350 31.57 -16.88 15.94
C PHE A 350 31.41 -17.81 17.16
N ASP A 351 30.27 -18.50 17.29
CA ASP A 351 30.07 -19.45 18.39
C ASP A 351 30.72 -20.82 18.12
N ALA A 352 31.34 -21.01 16.95
CA ALA A 352 32.07 -22.22 16.61
C ALA A 352 33.41 -22.38 17.37
N TYR A 353 33.91 -21.31 18.00
CA TYR A 353 35.15 -21.37 18.78
C TYR A 353 34.92 -21.99 20.17
N LEU A 354 35.83 -22.86 20.61
CA LEU A 354 35.74 -23.48 21.94
C LEU A 354 35.82 -22.42 23.07
N PRO A 355 35.08 -22.61 24.19
CA PRO A 355 35.08 -21.69 25.33
C PRO A 355 36.48 -21.38 25.89
N GLU A 356 37.40 -22.35 25.85
CA GLU A 356 38.79 -22.21 26.32
C GLU A 356 39.60 -21.20 25.49
N ILE A 357 39.25 -21.03 24.22
CA ILE A 357 39.87 -20.05 23.32
C ILE A 357 39.25 -18.66 23.56
N ILE A 358 37.95 -18.62 23.86
CA ILE A 358 37.19 -17.40 24.18
C ILE A 358 37.73 -16.70 25.42
N ASP A 359 38.11 -17.45 26.45
CA ASP A 359 38.67 -16.86 27.67
C ASP A 359 40.09 -16.28 27.48
N ARG A 360 40.77 -16.63 26.38
CA ARG A 360 42.07 -16.07 26.01
C ARG A 360 41.98 -14.95 24.97
N LEU A 361 40.79 -14.69 24.44
CA LEU A 361 40.59 -13.66 23.42
C LEU A 361 40.65 -12.26 24.05
N PRO A 362 41.28 -11.27 23.39
CA PRO A 362 41.37 -9.90 23.87
C PRO A 362 39.98 -9.29 24.11
N GLU A 363 39.89 -8.31 25.01
CA GLU A 363 38.64 -7.65 25.45
C GLU A 363 37.72 -7.22 24.30
N VAL A 364 38.30 -6.86 23.14
CA VAL A 364 37.60 -6.49 21.90
C VAL A 364 36.64 -7.60 21.43
N LEU A 365 37.05 -8.88 21.53
CA LEU A 365 36.22 -10.02 21.12
C LEU A 365 35.12 -10.35 22.13
N ARG A 366 35.37 -10.15 23.43
CA ARG A 366 34.30 -10.22 24.44
C ARG A 366 33.24 -9.17 24.17
N LYS A 367 33.65 -7.92 23.88
CA LYS A 367 32.73 -6.84 23.45
C LYS A 367 31.98 -7.21 22.16
N ALA A 368 32.60 -7.94 21.24
CA ALA A 368 31.94 -8.42 20.02
C ALA A 368 30.93 -9.57 20.28
N GLN A 369 31.14 -10.38 21.31
CA GLN A 369 30.22 -11.46 21.70
C GLN A 369 29.01 -10.94 22.50
N THR A 370 29.18 -9.87 23.28
CA THR A 370 28.07 -9.29 24.03
C THR A 370 27.06 -8.62 23.09
N PRO A 371 25.76 -8.98 23.18
CA PRO A 371 24.73 -8.44 22.30
C PRO A 371 24.60 -6.93 22.46
N SER A 372 24.07 -6.25 21.45
CA SER A 372 23.64 -4.85 21.55
C SER A 372 22.12 -4.79 21.40
N PRO A 373 21.38 -5.08 22.48
CA PRO A 373 19.96 -5.36 22.41
C PRO A 373 19.12 -4.10 22.20
N PHE A 374 18.11 -4.23 21.34
CA PHE A 374 17.00 -3.28 21.22
C PHE A 374 15.68 -4.04 21.13
N ALA A 375 14.58 -3.43 21.57
CA ALA A 375 13.26 -4.03 21.57
C ALA A 375 12.35 -3.41 20.51
N VAL A 376 11.57 -4.24 19.83
CA VAL A 376 10.50 -3.86 18.91
C VAL A 376 9.19 -4.32 19.53
N ILE A 377 8.36 -3.37 19.92
CA ILE A 377 7.04 -3.60 20.51
C ILE A 377 6.01 -3.48 19.39
N THR A 378 5.23 -4.53 19.16
CA THR A 378 4.19 -4.58 18.14
C THR A 378 2.83 -4.76 18.78
N ILE A 379 1.85 -3.98 18.36
CA ILE A 379 0.49 -4.00 18.90
C ILE A 379 -0.47 -4.34 17.78
N ASP A 380 -1.20 -5.45 17.95
CA ASP A 380 -2.13 -6.03 16.97
C ASP A 380 -1.51 -6.25 15.59
N GLU A 381 -0.19 -6.51 15.54
CA GLU A 381 0.59 -6.62 14.31
C GLU A 381 0.54 -5.37 13.40
N ARG A 382 0.10 -4.23 13.93
CA ARG A 382 -0.19 -3.01 13.17
C ARG A 382 0.65 -1.82 13.60
N GLU A 383 0.73 -1.57 14.91
CA GLU A 383 1.53 -0.46 15.43
C GLU A 383 2.87 -1.00 15.93
N MET A 384 3.97 -0.37 15.52
CA MET A 384 5.31 -0.77 15.91
C MET A 384 6.03 0.40 16.59
N TYR A 385 6.64 0.10 17.74
CA TYR A 385 7.48 1.01 18.53
C TYR A 385 8.85 0.34 18.70
N THR A 386 9.93 1.12 18.71
CA THR A 386 11.30 0.60 18.77
C THR A 386 12.04 1.35 19.86
N SER A 387 12.68 0.61 20.76
CA SER A 387 13.53 1.20 21.80
C SER A 387 14.91 1.55 21.25
N ARG A 388 15.69 2.33 22.02
CA ARG A 388 17.12 2.49 21.77
C ARG A 388 17.85 1.14 21.86
N ALA A 389 18.93 1.03 21.08
CA ALA A 389 19.89 -0.05 21.25
C ALA A 389 20.83 0.31 22.39
N GLU A 390 21.03 -0.61 23.33
CA GLU A 390 22.08 -0.51 24.33
C GLU A 390 23.32 -1.25 23.83
N GLU A 391 24.50 -0.65 23.98
CA GLU A 391 25.71 -1.24 23.43
C GLU A 391 26.29 -2.30 24.35
N SER A 392 26.61 -3.46 23.76
CA SER A 392 27.45 -4.51 24.37
C SER A 392 27.05 -4.87 25.82
N THR A 393 25.75 -5.10 26.05
CA THR A 393 25.22 -5.49 27.36
C THR A 393 24.23 -6.65 27.26
N CYS A 394 24.29 -7.56 28.23
CA CYS A 394 23.30 -8.65 28.41
C CYS A 394 22.09 -8.20 29.24
N ASP A 395 22.19 -7.07 29.93
CA ASP A 395 21.21 -6.57 30.90
C ASP A 395 20.87 -5.10 30.59
N PRO A 396 20.22 -4.82 29.44
CA PRO A 396 19.93 -3.45 29.03
C PRO A 396 18.88 -2.79 29.91
N GLU A 397 19.06 -1.49 30.19
CA GLU A 397 18.08 -0.63 30.85
C GLU A 397 17.65 0.48 29.89
N TRP A 398 16.43 0.37 29.36
CA TRP A 398 15.88 1.32 28.40
C TRP A 398 15.12 2.46 29.09
N ASP A 399 14.28 2.11 30.08
CA ASP A 399 13.36 3.02 30.77
C ASP A 399 12.57 3.95 29.82
N GLU A 400 12.12 3.41 28.69
CA GLU A 400 11.38 4.14 27.66
C GLU A 400 9.87 3.94 27.81
N SER A 401 9.10 4.96 27.40
CA SER A 401 7.65 4.94 27.48
C SER A 401 6.97 5.34 26.16
N PHE A 402 5.88 4.66 25.85
CA PHE A 402 5.11 4.84 24.61
C PHE A 402 3.63 4.92 24.93
N ASP A 403 2.95 5.94 24.40
CA ASP A 403 1.51 6.08 24.52
C ASP A 403 0.83 5.33 23.37
N VAL A 404 0.04 4.31 23.70
CA VAL A 404 -0.58 3.43 22.70
C VAL A 404 -2.07 3.29 22.94
N ARG A 405 -2.84 3.22 21.85
CA ARG A 405 -4.26 2.87 21.90
C ARG A 405 -4.42 1.36 21.81
N VAL A 406 -5.01 0.79 22.84
CA VAL A 406 -5.18 -0.65 23.02
C VAL A 406 -6.67 -0.95 23.16
N GLY A 407 -7.17 -1.95 22.44
CA GLY A 407 -8.52 -2.49 22.61
C GLY A 407 -8.53 -3.71 23.53
N ASN A 408 -9.73 -4.20 23.87
CA ASN A 408 -9.88 -5.34 24.81
C ASN A 408 -9.25 -6.65 24.30
N LEU A 409 -9.19 -6.83 22.99
CA LEU A 409 -8.59 -8.01 22.34
C LEU A 409 -7.18 -7.74 21.84
N SER A 410 -6.61 -6.58 22.17
CA SER A 410 -5.32 -6.23 21.64
C SER A 410 -4.21 -7.10 22.24
N THR A 411 -3.24 -7.45 21.42
CA THR A 411 -2.05 -8.22 21.82
C THR A 411 -0.82 -7.34 21.68
N ILE A 412 0.02 -7.33 22.71
CA ILE A 412 1.32 -6.65 22.68
C ILE A 412 2.40 -7.72 22.56
N VAL A 413 3.19 -7.66 21.50
CA VAL A 413 4.32 -8.55 21.28
C VAL A 413 5.60 -7.75 21.35
N ILE A 414 6.46 -8.06 22.32
CA ILE A 414 7.77 -7.46 22.50
C ILE A 414 8.79 -8.42 21.87
N ARG A 415 9.55 -7.97 20.88
CA ARG A 415 10.61 -8.74 20.24
C ARG A 415 11.95 -8.08 20.52
N VAL A 416 12.92 -8.82 21.04
CA VAL A 416 14.26 -8.30 21.33
C VAL A 416 15.21 -8.78 20.24
N PHE A 417 16.03 -7.86 19.73
CA PHE A 417 16.98 -8.10 18.66
C PHE A 417 18.37 -7.59 19.05
N ASP A 418 19.41 -8.16 18.47
CA ASP A 418 20.78 -7.70 18.54
C ASP A 418 21.11 -6.81 17.33
N HIS A 419 21.38 -5.53 17.59
CA HIS A 419 21.69 -4.53 16.59
C HIS A 419 22.93 -4.91 15.75
N LYS A 420 23.98 -5.44 16.39
CA LYS A 420 25.23 -5.83 15.72
C LYS A 420 24.99 -6.91 14.67
N CYS A 421 24.19 -7.92 15.01
CA CYS A 421 23.85 -8.99 14.07
C CYS A 421 23.02 -8.46 12.89
N VAL A 422 22.05 -7.58 13.16
CA VAL A 422 21.22 -6.97 12.11
C VAL A 422 22.06 -6.16 11.12
N ASP A 423 23.02 -5.39 11.60
CA ASP A 423 23.88 -4.55 10.75
C ASP A 423 24.81 -5.40 9.87
N LEU A 424 25.22 -6.57 10.36
CA LEU A 424 26.00 -7.55 9.61
C LEU A 424 25.15 -8.42 8.67
N GLY A 425 23.83 -8.23 8.63
CA GLY A 425 22.92 -9.07 7.84
C GLY A 425 22.73 -10.50 8.39
N LEU A 426 23.13 -10.73 9.64
CA LEU A 426 22.98 -12.00 10.35
C LEU A 426 21.64 -12.08 11.09
N PRO A 427 21.18 -13.28 11.48
CA PRO A 427 19.97 -13.42 12.30
C PRO A 427 20.15 -12.72 13.66
N GLY A 428 19.52 -11.57 13.83
CA GLY A 428 19.63 -10.77 15.06
C GLY A 428 18.56 -11.07 16.12
N PHE A 429 17.69 -12.06 15.93
CA PHE A 429 16.56 -12.29 16.83
C PHE A 429 16.99 -12.98 18.14
N ILE A 430 16.81 -12.31 19.28
CA ILE A 430 17.13 -12.88 20.61
C ILE A 430 15.94 -13.66 21.16
N GLY A 431 14.74 -13.07 21.12
CA GLY A 431 13.53 -13.71 21.65
C GLY A 431 12.34 -12.76 21.69
N PHE A 432 11.18 -13.27 22.10
CA PHE A 432 9.97 -12.46 22.21
C PHE A 432 9.13 -12.79 23.45
N ALA A 433 8.30 -11.84 23.86
CA ALA A 433 7.27 -12.02 24.88
C ALA A 433 5.93 -11.50 24.35
N THR A 434 4.85 -12.23 24.62
CA THR A 434 3.49 -11.84 24.24
C THR A 434 2.69 -11.54 25.49
N LEU A 435 1.94 -10.45 25.43
CA LEU A 435 1.19 -9.91 26.56
C LEU A 435 -0.22 -9.55 26.10
N LEU A 436 -1.17 -9.76 27.01
CA LEU A 436 -2.55 -9.36 26.87
C LEU A 436 -2.79 -8.21 27.86
N PRO A 437 -2.84 -6.95 27.39
CA PRO A 437 -3.00 -5.79 28.27
C PRO A 437 -4.27 -5.88 29.12
N PHE A 438 -5.35 -6.42 28.54
CA PHE A 438 -6.61 -6.65 29.26
C PHE A 438 -6.45 -7.59 30.47
N ALA A 439 -5.57 -8.59 30.39
CA ALA A 439 -5.30 -9.49 31.51
C ALA A 439 -4.51 -8.80 32.64
N LEU A 440 -3.74 -7.76 32.30
CA LEU A 440 -2.92 -7.00 33.25
C LEU A 440 -3.66 -5.79 33.83
N MET A 441 -4.56 -5.18 33.05
CA MET A 441 -5.35 -4.00 33.42
C MET A 441 -6.79 -4.19 32.93
N PRO A 442 -7.63 -4.87 33.73
CA PRO A 442 -9.03 -5.07 33.38
C PRO A 442 -9.78 -3.73 33.34
N PRO A 443 -10.85 -3.63 32.53
CA PRO A 443 -11.63 -2.41 32.45
C PRO A 443 -12.29 -2.08 33.80
N PRO A 444 -12.46 -0.78 34.14
CA PRO A 444 -13.15 -0.42 35.36
C PRO A 444 -14.59 -0.90 35.27
N THR A 445 -15.02 -1.69 36.26
CA THR A 445 -16.29 -2.42 36.24
C THR A 445 -17.49 -1.52 36.58
N LYS A 446 -17.26 -0.27 37.01
CA LYS A 446 -18.29 0.71 37.40
C LYS A 446 -17.87 2.15 37.06
N GLU A 447 -18.85 3.00 36.74
CA GLU A 447 -18.70 4.42 36.34
C GLU A 447 -18.10 5.36 37.42
N GLY A 448 -17.53 4.85 38.51
CA GLY A 448 -17.00 5.66 39.63
C GLY A 448 -15.52 5.45 39.97
N GLU A 449 -14.86 4.41 39.46
CA GLU A 449 -13.44 4.11 39.75
C GLU A 449 -12.54 4.54 38.59
N GLN A 450 -12.46 5.86 38.34
CA GLN A 450 -11.44 6.43 37.44
C GLN A 450 -10.11 6.68 38.20
N GLY A 451 -9.65 5.67 38.93
CA GLY A 451 -8.31 5.68 39.53
C GLY A 451 -7.23 5.46 38.48
N ILE A 452 -6.05 6.06 38.67
CA ILE A 452 -4.84 5.70 37.92
C ILE A 452 -4.53 4.25 38.27
N GLN A 453 -4.52 3.37 37.28
CA GLN A 453 -4.11 1.97 37.42
C GLN A 453 -2.72 1.81 36.81
N GLU A 454 -1.81 1.24 37.59
CA GLU A 454 -0.48 0.86 37.13
C GLU A 454 -0.25 -0.63 37.37
N ALA A 455 0.18 -1.34 36.33
CA ALA A 455 0.54 -2.75 36.41
C ALA A 455 2.03 -2.91 36.09
N HIS A 456 2.82 -3.33 37.08
CA HIS A 456 4.23 -3.66 36.90
C HIS A 456 4.40 -5.17 36.72
N VAL A 457 4.93 -5.59 35.59
CA VAL A 457 5.21 -7.00 35.31
C VAL A 457 6.73 -7.17 35.22
N LYS A 458 7.29 -7.83 36.22
CA LYS A 458 8.74 -8.08 36.32
C LYS A 458 9.06 -9.46 35.74
N ASP A 459 10.22 -9.54 35.12
CA ASP A 459 10.88 -10.79 34.76
C ASP A 459 10.05 -11.74 33.86
N ILE A 460 9.42 -11.21 32.80
CA ILE A 460 8.69 -12.02 31.80
C ILE A 460 9.70 -12.83 30.99
N PRO A 461 9.65 -14.18 30.98
CA PRO A 461 10.60 -14.99 30.23
C PRO A 461 10.41 -14.83 28.73
N LEU A 462 11.51 -14.74 27.99
CA LEU A 462 11.46 -14.69 26.53
C LEU A 462 11.30 -16.08 25.93
N VAL A 463 10.58 -16.15 24.81
CA VAL A 463 10.42 -17.34 23.98
C VAL A 463 11.38 -17.23 22.80
N ARG A 464 12.15 -18.29 22.54
CA ARG A 464 13.02 -18.43 21.37
C ARG A 464 12.80 -19.83 20.78
N GLU A 465 12.55 -19.91 19.48
CA GLU A 465 12.34 -21.19 18.76
C GLU A 465 11.26 -22.08 19.40
N GLY A 466 10.18 -21.47 19.91
CA GLY A 466 9.08 -22.17 20.57
C GLY A 466 9.38 -22.68 21.99
N ARG A 467 10.56 -22.38 22.55
CA ARG A 467 10.94 -22.73 23.92
C ARG A 467 11.07 -21.46 24.77
N THR A 468 10.51 -21.50 25.98
CA THR A 468 10.73 -20.45 26.99
C THR A 468 12.16 -20.55 27.53
N VAL A 469 12.87 -19.43 27.56
CA VAL A 469 14.25 -19.32 28.05
C VAL A 469 14.22 -18.56 29.37
N PRO A 470 14.12 -19.24 30.53
CA PRO A 470 13.91 -18.59 31.82
C PRO A 470 15.08 -17.72 32.27
N SER A 471 16.28 -17.91 31.70
CA SER A 471 17.44 -17.05 31.96
C SER A 471 17.34 -15.68 31.28
N MET A 472 16.46 -15.53 30.28
CA MET A 472 16.26 -14.29 29.55
C MET A 472 14.92 -13.69 29.93
N THR A 473 14.92 -12.52 30.56
CA THR A 473 13.68 -11.90 31.02
C THR A 473 13.56 -10.44 30.59
N VAL A 474 12.32 -9.95 30.44
CA VAL A 474 12.00 -8.55 30.17
C VAL A 474 11.05 -8.03 31.24
N SER A 475 11.30 -6.82 31.73
CA SER A 475 10.46 -6.13 32.72
C SER A 475 9.76 -4.93 32.08
N ILE A 476 8.45 -4.82 32.33
CA ILE A 476 7.61 -3.77 31.78
C ILE A 476 6.70 -3.15 32.83
N SER A 477 6.13 -1.99 32.52
CA SER A 477 5.00 -1.45 33.27
C SER A 477 3.95 -0.84 32.34
N LEU A 478 2.69 -0.98 32.70
CA LEU A 478 1.56 -0.36 32.03
C LEU A 478 0.93 0.66 32.97
N SER A 479 0.54 1.83 32.46
CA SER A 479 -0.15 2.87 33.23
C SER A 479 -1.29 3.47 32.44
N THR A 480 -2.42 3.74 33.09
CA THR A 480 -3.51 4.53 32.50
C THR A 480 -3.26 6.03 32.60
N ASP A 481 -2.25 6.48 33.36
CA ASP A 481 -1.87 7.88 33.43
C ASP A 481 -1.05 8.30 32.20
N THR A 482 -1.69 9.13 31.38
CA THR A 482 -1.09 9.75 30.18
C THR A 482 -0.97 11.26 30.33
N ARG A 483 -1.24 11.82 31.52
CA ARG A 483 -1.26 13.27 31.78
C ARG A 483 0.13 13.88 31.75
N VAL A 484 1.11 13.19 32.33
CA VAL A 484 2.52 13.59 32.21
C VAL A 484 2.98 13.19 30.81
N PRO A 485 3.63 14.05 30.01
CA PRO A 485 4.22 13.60 28.75
C PRO A 485 5.26 12.49 29.01
N PRO A 486 5.43 11.52 28.09
CA PRO A 486 6.46 10.50 28.25
C PRO A 486 7.82 11.17 28.48
N GLY A 487 8.58 10.69 29.46
CA GLY A 487 9.92 11.21 29.74
C GLY A 487 10.73 11.19 28.46
N LEU A 488 11.27 12.36 28.07
CA LEU A 488 12.09 12.45 26.86
C LEU A 488 13.26 11.49 27.02
N PRO A 489 13.58 10.63 26.01
CA PRO A 489 14.82 9.89 26.04
C PRO A 489 15.95 10.91 26.22
N ALA A 490 16.82 10.66 27.20
CA ALA A 490 18.00 11.51 27.42
C ALA A 490 18.79 11.50 26.12
N VAL A 491 18.72 12.61 25.37
CA VAL A 491 19.56 12.80 24.19
C VAL A 491 21.00 12.75 24.70
N PRO A 492 21.88 11.90 24.15
CA PRO A 492 23.28 11.91 24.55
C PRO A 492 23.81 13.34 24.46
N GLN A 493 24.48 13.84 25.50
CA GLN A 493 24.91 15.25 25.57
C GLN A 493 25.89 15.65 24.44
N ALA A 494 26.34 14.71 23.62
CA ALA A 494 27.36 14.87 22.58
C ALA A 494 26.80 15.03 21.15
N VAL A 495 25.52 15.39 20.96
CA VAL A 495 24.92 15.48 19.62
C VAL A 495 24.78 16.92 19.15
N GLU A 496 25.51 17.28 18.09
CA GLU A 496 25.49 18.61 17.48
C GLU A 496 24.20 18.82 16.66
N LEU A 497 23.50 19.93 16.90
CA LEU A 497 22.32 20.31 16.12
C LEU A 497 22.78 20.75 14.73
N GLN A 498 22.45 19.98 13.71
CA GLN A 498 22.91 20.24 12.35
C GLN A 498 21.98 21.21 11.62
N GLU A 499 20.68 20.99 11.73
CA GLU A 499 19.69 21.76 10.97
C GLU A 499 18.36 21.89 11.74
N MET A 500 17.69 23.05 11.59
CA MET A 500 16.35 23.27 12.13
C MET A 500 15.40 23.66 10.99
N HIS A 501 14.35 22.87 10.83
CA HIS A 501 13.28 23.17 9.89
C HIS A 501 12.01 23.62 10.61
N ILE A 502 11.52 24.81 10.29
CA ILE A 502 10.26 25.33 10.83
C ILE A 502 9.20 25.31 9.74
N ARG A 503 8.12 24.58 9.98
CA ARG A 503 6.97 24.50 9.08
C ARG A 503 5.72 24.98 9.80
N ARG A 504 5.17 26.10 9.35
CA ARG A 504 3.90 26.63 9.85
C ARG A 504 2.78 26.32 8.87
N ARG A 505 1.67 25.77 9.35
CA ARG A 505 0.42 25.65 8.59
C ARG A 505 -0.69 26.33 9.36
N VAL A 506 -1.37 27.26 8.71
CA VAL A 506 -2.53 27.94 9.26
C VAL A 506 -3.73 27.53 8.42
N ALA A 507 -4.68 26.83 9.02
CA ALA A 507 -6.00 26.61 8.42
C ALA A 507 -6.97 27.48 9.22
N MET A 508 -7.37 28.61 8.64
CA MET A 508 -8.27 29.56 9.28
C MET A 508 -9.42 29.89 8.33
N ALA A 509 -10.63 29.78 8.84
CA ALA A 509 -11.84 30.29 8.24
C ALA A 509 -12.40 31.38 9.15
N GLN A 510 -12.78 32.51 8.58
CA GLN A 510 -13.38 33.62 9.31
C GLN A 510 -14.78 33.86 8.76
N LEU A 511 -15.78 33.84 9.65
CA LEU A 511 -17.16 34.17 9.32
C LEU A 511 -17.66 35.20 10.33
N GLY A 512 -17.70 36.47 9.91
CA GLY A 512 -17.92 37.61 10.81
C GLY A 512 -16.77 37.80 11.80
N ASP A 513 -17.11 38.04 13.07
CA ASP A 513 -16.14 38.19 14.16
C ASP A 513 -15.63 36.86 14.72
N ARG A 514 -16.23 35.74 14.32
CA ARG A 514 -15.81 34.41 14.75
C ARG A 514 -14.71 33.88 13.84
N ARG A 515 -13.58 33.51 14.43
CA ARG A 515 -12.47 32.84 13.77
C ARG A 515 -12.51 31.35 14.14
N TRP A 516 -12.52 30.49 13.14
CA TRP A 516 -12.45 29.05 13.31
C TRP A 516 -11.21 28.54 12.60
N GLY A 517 -10.51 27.60 13.23
CA GLY A 517 -9.35 27.02 12.59
C GLY A 517 -8.29 26.57 13.57
N ARG A 518 -7.22 26.04 13.01
CA ARG A 518 -6.05 25.58 13.76
C ARG A 518 -4.79 26.12 13.13
N LYS A 519 -3.90 26.62 13.97
CA LYS A 519 -2.51 26.89 13.62
C LYS A 519 -1.68 25.73 14.10
N LYS A 520 -0.92 25.12 13.19
CA LYS A 520 0.02 24.04 13.47
C LYS A 520 1.42 24.51 13.13
N ASP A 521 2.23 24.73 14.16
CA ASP A 521 3.64 25.04 14.04
C ASP A 521 4.43 23.76 14.30
N THR A 522 5.21 23.31 13.33
CA THR A 522 6.03 22.10 13.41
C THR A 522 7.50 22.52 13.32
N ARG A 523 8.26 22.32 14.39
CA ARG A 523 9.71 22.51 14.42
C ARG A 523 10.36 21.15 14.37
N THR A 524 11.23 20.93 13.40
CA THR A 524 11.97 19.69 13.23
C THR A 524 13.45 19.98 13.43
N TYR A 525 14.03 19.40 14.46
CA TYR A 525 15.47 19.50 14.76
C TYR A 525 16.16 18.26 14.20
N VAL A 526 17.20 18.44 13.40
CA VAL A 526 18.01 17.36 12.84
C VAL A 526 19.30 17.26 13.64
N TYR A 527 19.48 16.13 14.29
CA TYR A 527 20.66 15.79 15.06
C TYR A 527 21.44 14.73 14.31
N ASN A 528 22.72 15.00 14.06
CA ASN A 528 23.58 14.04 13.38
C ASN A 528 24.19 13.14 14.45
N VAL A 529 23.85 11.85 14.47
CA VAL A 529 24.46 10.93 15.43
C VAL A 529 25.79 10.52 14.83
N PRO A 530 26.94 10.88 15.43
CA PRO A 530 28.22 10.44 14.90
C PRO A 530 28.23 8.91 14.88
N ASP A 531 28.58 8.31 13.74
CA ASP A 531 28.78 6.87 13.63
C ASP A 531 29.89 6.47 14.60
N GLN A 532 29.53 6.01 15.80
CA GLN A 532 30.50 5.58 16.81
C GLN A 532 31.37 4.42 16.28
N ASN A 533 30.87 3.64 15.32
CA ASN A 533 31.61 2.59 14.64
C ASN A 533 32.76 3.09 13.74
N ALA A 534 32.77 4.36 13.31
CA ALA A 534 33.87 4.92 12.50
C ALA A 534 35.10 5.30 13.35
N LEU A 535 34.93 5.42 14.66
CA LEU A 535 36.02 5.73 15.60
C LEU A 535 36.75 4.46 16.08
N ASP A 536 36.05 3.32 16.19
CA ASP A 536 36.65 2.07 16.68
C ASP A 536 37.40 1.24 15.61
N PHE A 537 37.24 1.54 14.30
CA PHE A 537 37.94 0.82 13.20
C PHE A 537 39.24 1.49 12.73
N LYS A 538 39.73 2.52 13.42
CA LYS A 538 41.02 3.19 13.14
C LYS A 538 42.14 2.86 14.14
N LEU A 539 41.97 1.83 14.97
CA LEU A 539 42.98 1.34 15.91
C LEU A 539 43.42 -0.09 15.59
#